data_AF-A0AA43S244-F1
#
_entry.id   AF-A0AA43S244-F1
#
_cell.length_a   1.000
_cell.length_b   1.000
_cell.length_c   1.000
_cell.angle_alpha   90.00
_cell.angle_beta   90.00
_cell.angle_gamma   90.00
#
_symmetry.space_group_name_H-M   'P 1'
#
loop_
_entity.id
_entity.type
_entity.pdbx_description
1 polymer ?
#
loop_
_entity_poly.entity_id
_entity_poly.type
_entity_poly.pdbx_seq_one_letter_code
_entity_poly.pdbx_strand_id
1 'polypeptide(L)' 'MALLVEDGENFKTSAVYIGYLILKEVKKSETKKVSIYKVSDTLKKNGISHSRQLIFGLLFLYSLGIVKFEEPYLWIE' A
#
# COMPACT_ATOMS: atom_id res chain seq x y z
N MET A 1 21.59 -1.79 0.59
CA MET A 1 20.85 -3.02 0.27
C MET A 1 20.66 -3.83 1.55
N ALA A 2 19.98 -3.25 2.55
CA ALA A 2 19.93 -3.76 3.92
C ALA A 2 18.48 -3.99 4.41
N LEU A 3 17.57 -4.38 3.51
CA LEU A 3 16.14 -4.54 3.83
C LEU A 3 15.62 -5.97 3.62
N LEU A 4 16.49 -6.96 3.42
CA LEU A 4 16.06 -8.30 2.98
C LEU A 4 16.24 -9.45 3.98
N VAL A 5 16.56 -9.17 5.25
CA VAL A 5 16.49 -10.23 6.27
C VAL A 5 15.92 -9.64 7.56
N GLU A 6 14.61 -9.80 7.74
CA GLU A 6 13.98 -9.66 9.05
C GLU A 6 13.26 -10.98 9.37
N ASP A 7 13.41 -11.40 10.63
CA ASP A 7 12.88 -12.63 11.20
C ASP A 7 11.38 -12.80 10.91
N GLY A 8 10.93 -14.05 10.70
CA GLY A 8 9.69 -14.39 9.98
C GLY A 8 8.38 -13.76 10.48
N GLU A 9 8.35 -13.16 11.67
CA GLU A 9 7.20 -12.42 12.21
C GLU A 9 7.06 -11.00 11.64
N ASN A 10 8.15 -10.35 11.19
CA ASN A 10 8.12 -8.94 10.78
C ASN A 10 7.90 -8.74 9.26
N PHE A 11 7.95 -9.80 8.46
CA PHE A 11 7.76 -9.69 7.00
C PHE A 11 6.42 -9.07 6.60
N LYS A 12 5.35 -9.35 7.36
CA LYS A 12 3.98 -8.84 7.10
C LYS A 12 3.84 -7.33 7.29
N THR A 13 4.81 -6.68 7.94
CA THR A 13 4.83 -5.22 8.14
C THR A 13 5.79 -4.52 7.19
N SER A 14 6.57 -5.28 6.39
CA SER A 14 7.53 -4.74 5.43
C SER A 14 6.83 -3.97 4.29
N ALA A 15 7.49 -2.90 3.82
CA ALA A 15 7.00 -2.11 2.70
C ALA A 15 6.83 -2.96 1.41
N VAL A 16 7.65 -4.00 1.24
CA VAL A 16 7.58 -4.94 0.11
C VAL A 16 6.31 -5.76 0.15
N TYR A 17 5.99 -6.38 1.29
CA TYR A 17 4.77 -7.18 1.44
C TYR A 17 3.51 -6.32 1.30
N ILE A 18 3.51 -5.15 1.95
CA ILE A 18 2.41 -4.19 1.82
C ILE A 18 2.26 -3.75 0.36
N GLY A 19 3.35 -3.41 -0.32
CA GLY A 19 3.36 -3.07 -1.73
C GLY A 19 2.78 -4.18 -2.62
N TYR A 20 3.12 -5.44 -2.34
CA TYR A 20 2.52 -6.60 -3.02
C TYR A 20 1.00 -6.66 -2.83
N LEU A 21 0.49 -6.47 -1.61
CA LEU A 21 -0.96 -6.48 -1.35
C LEU A 21 -1.68 -5.34 -2.09
N ILE A 22 -1.08 -4.15 -2.12
CA ILE A 22 -1.61 -2.98 -2.85
C ILE A 22 -1.70 -3.32 -4.34
N LEU A 23 -0.61 -3.78 -4.96
CA LEU A 23 -0.57 -4.12 -6.38
C LEU A 23 -1.53 -5.26 -6.73
N LYS A 24 -1.66 -6.25 -5.85
CA LYS A 24 -2.63 -7.34 -6.01
C LYS A 24 -4.06 -6.82 -6.04
N GLU A 25 -4.40 -5.82 -5.23
CA GLU A 25 -5.72 -5.20 -5.25
C GLU A 25 -5.93 -4.35 -6.52
N VAL A 26 -4.93 -3.55 -6.91
CA VAL A 26 -4.97 -2.75 -8.14
C VAL A 26 -5.23 -3.62 -9.37
N LYS A 27 -4.56 -4.79 -9.44
CA LYS A 27 -4.72 -5.74 -10.55
C LYS A 27 -6.10 -6.38 -10.66
N LYS A 28 -6.91 -6.37 -9.60
CA LYS A 28 -8.31 -6.84 -9.67
C LYS A 28 -9.24 -5.82 -10.32
N SER A 29 -8.84 -4.55 -10.36
CA SER A 29 -9.62 -3.49 -10.97
C SER A 29 -9.37 -3.47 -12.48
N GLU A 30 -10.44 -3.50 -13.28
CA GLU A 30 -10.35 -3.41 -14.74
C GLU A 30 -9.67 -2.11 -15.21
N THR A 31 -9.87 -1.03 -14.44
CA THR A 31 -9.31 0.30 -14.76
C THR A 31 -7.87 0.49 -14.28
N LYS A 32 -7.29 -0.50 -13.59
CA LYS A 32 -6.00 -0.38 -12.87
C LYS A 32 -5.94 0.80 -11.91
N LYS A 33 -7.10 1.31 -11.47
CA LYS A 33 -7.25 2.38 -10.49
C LYS A 33 -8.10 1.86 -9.33
N VAL A 34 -7.70 2.21 -8.11
CA VAL A 34 -8.42 1.87 -6.87
C VAL A 34 -8.33 3.05 -5.91
N SER A 35 -9.36 3.25 -5.08
CA SER A 35 -9.32 4.29 -4.05
C SER A 35 -8.36 3.90 -2.92
N ILE A 36 -7.77 4.91 -2.26
CA ILE A 36 -6.93 4.69 -1.07
C ILE A 36 -7.71 3.98 0.06
N TYR A 37 -9.02 4.21 0.14
CA TYR A 37 -9.91 3.53 1.08
C TYR A 37 -10.03 2.03 0.78
N LYS A 38 -10.16 1.65 -0.49
CA LYS A 38 -10.19 0.24 -0.90
C LYS A 38 -8.88 -0.47 -0.54
N VAL A 39 -7.76 0.22 -0.74
CA VAL A 39 -6.44 -0.29 -0.36
C VAL A 39 -6.36 -0.46 1.16
N SER A 40 -6.77 0.54 1.94
CA SER A 40 -6.86 0.48 3.41
C SER A 40 -7.68 -0.73 3.88
N ASP A 41 -8.84 -0.98 3.29
CA ASP A 41 -9.70 -2.12 3.66
C ASP A 41 -9.04 -3.46 3.35
N THR A 42 -8.34 -3.57 2.22
CA THR A 42 -7.57 -4.77 1.87
C THR A 42 -6.45 -5.02 2.87
N LEU A 43 -5.74 -3.98 3.31
CA LEU A 43 -4.69 -4.12 4.33
C LEU A 43 -5.28 -4.56 5.67
N LYS A 44 -6.39 -3.97 6.12
CA LYS A 44 -7.09 -4.36 7.35
C LYS A 44 -7.50 -5.84 7.33
N LYS A 45 -8.03 -6.33 6.21
CA LYS A 45 -8.38 -7.76 6.01
C LYS A 45 -7.19 -8.71 6.10
N ASN A 46 -5.97 -8.20 5.90
CA ASN A 46 -4.72 -8.95 6.04
C ASN A 46 -4.02 -8.70 7.39
N GLY A 47 -4.71 -8.10 8.37
CA GLY A 47 -4.18 -7.84 9.71
C GLY A 47 -3.32 -6.57 9.83
N ILE A 48 -3.29 -5.73 8.79
CA ILE A 48 -2.49 -4.50 8.72
C ILE A 48 -3.45 -3.32 8.95
N SER A 49 -3.58 -2.90 10.21
CA SER A 49 -4.58 -1.89 10.63
C SER A 49 -4.00 -0.49 10.80
N HIS A 50 -2.68 -0.34 10.92
CA HIS A 50 -2.05 0.95 11.17
C HIS A 50 -1.88 1.77 9.90
N SER A 51 -2.34 3.03 9.92
CA SER A 51 -2.22 3.97 8.80
C SER A 51 -0.78 4.18 8.34
N ARG A 52 0.20 4.12 9.26
CA ARG A 52 1.63 4.23 8.94
C ARG A 52 2.08 3.17 7.93
N GLN A 53 1.60 1.94 8.06
CA GLN A 53 1.95 0.84 7.17
C GLN A 53 1.40 1.08 5.76
N LEU A 54 0.15 1.55 5.66
CA LEU A 54 -0.43 2.00 4.39
C LEU A 54 0.45 3.08 3.74
N ILE A 55 0.80 4.13 4.48
CA ILE A 55 1.63 5.23 3.97
C ILE A 55 2.99 4.72 3.48
N PHE A 56 3.67 3.85 4.23
CA PHE A 56 4.96 3.29 3.81
C PHE A 56 4.86 2.40 2.57
N GLY A 57 3.81 1.57 2.45
CA GLY A 57 3.59 0.79 1.23
C GLY A 57 3.35 1.67 0.01
N LEU A 58 2.57 2.75 0.18
CA LEU A 58 2.29 3.72 -0.88
C LEU A 58 3.55 4.51 -1.27
N LEU A 59 4.31 5.01 -0.31
CA LEU A 59 5.57 5.71 -0.54
C LEU A 59 6.61 4.82 -1.22
N PHE A 60 6.72 3.56 -0.81
CA PHE A 60 7.60 2.58 -1.43
C PHE A 60 7.26 2.42 -2.92
N LEU A 61 6.00 2.13 -3.25
CA LEU A 61 5.59 1.96 -4.65
C LEU A 61 5.73 3.25 -5.46
N TYR A 62 5.46 4.41 -4.86
CA TYR A 62 5.62 5.71 -5.49
C TYR A 62 7.10 6.02 -5.78
N SER A 63 8.00 5.74 -4.83
CA SER A 63 9.45 5.95 -4.99
C SER A 63 10.05 5.13 -6.13
N LEU A 64 9.44 3.98 -6.45
CA LEU A 64 9.82 3.11 -7.57
C LEU A 64 9.12 3.49 -8.89
N GLY A 65 8.26 4.51 -8.89
CA GLY A 65 7.48 4.92 -10.05
C GLY A 65 6.39 3.92 -10.48
N ILE A 66 6.03 2.96 -9.62
CA ILE A 66 5.07 1.89 -9.94
C ILE A 66 3.62 2.39 -9.83
N VAL A 67 3.35 3.27 -8.87
CA VAL A 67 2.02 3.87 -8.67
C VAL A 67 2.09 5.38 -8.73
N LYS A 68 1.02 6.00 -9.21
CA LYS A 68 0.80 7.44 -9.19
C LYS A 68 -0.46 7.75 -8.39
N PHE A 69 -0.44 8.85 -7.66
CA PHE A 69 -1.62 9.38 -6.97
C PHE A 69 -2.10 10.57 -7.76
N GLU A 70 -3.29 10.46 -8.35
CA GLU A 70 -3.85 11.59 -9.08
C GLU A 70 -4.63 12.50 -8.13
N GLU A 71 -5.58 12.04 -7.28
CA GLU A 71 -6.39 13.00 -6.51
C GLU A 71 -6.97 12.48 -5.18
N PRO A 72 -6.62 13.11 -4.04
CA PRO A 72 -7.44 13.14 -2.84
C PRO A 72 -7.90 14.58 -2.56
N TYR A 73 -9.02 15.00 -3.15
CA TYR A 73 -9.51 16.35 -2.91
C TYR A 73 -10.26 16.48 -1.58
N LEU A 74 -9.89 17.51 -0.84
CA LEU A 74 -10.54 18.01 0.36
C LEU A 74 -10.69 19.52 0.17
N TRP A 75 -11.87 20.07 0.45
CA TRP A 75 -12.09 21.52 0.49
C TRP A 75 -12.90 21.92 1.71
N ILE A 76 -12.62 23.14 2.18
CA ILE A 76 -13.25 23.80 3.33
C ILE A 76 -13.63 25.20 2.85
N GLU A 77 -14.74 25.73 3.34
CA GLU A 77 -15.27 27.08 3.04
C GLU A 77 -14.63 28.16 3.93
#